data_AF-A0A5R8P3K6-F1
#
_entry.id   AF-A0A5R8P3K6-F1
#
_cell.length_a   1.000
_cell.length_b   1.000
_cell.length_c   1.000
_cell.angle_alpha   90.00
_cell.angle_beta   90.00
_cell.angle_gamma   90.00
#
_symmetry.space_group_name_H-M   'P 1'
#
loop_
_entity.id
_entity.type
_entity.pdbx_description
1 polymer ?
#
loop_
_entity_poly.entity_id
_entity_poly.type
_entity_poly.pdbx_seq_one_letter_code
_entity_poly.pdbx_strand_id
1 'polypeptide(L)'
;MSDGVPESRIYVGNAGVDGAGDAGWLLGHFKPPGDPRHSEDVEIKWGVHPPGDRRAAWAVGETRTALLVLISGRFVVEFRGRDVLLAEQGDYVVWGKGVDHSWRAEAASTVLTVRWPSVPGYKLG
;
A
#
# COMPACT_ATOMS: atom_id res chain seq x y z
N MET A 1 32.39 -13.54 -18.13
CA MET A 1 32.53 -12.63 -16.99
C MET A 1 31.14 -12.52 -16.40
N SER A 2 30.95 -12.81 -15.11
CA SER A 2 29.59 -12.79 -14.55
C SER A 2 29.10 -11.35 -14.50
N ASP A 3 28.06 -11.04 -15.27
CA ASP A 3 27.29 -9.80 -15.17
C ASP A 3 26.46 -9.82 -13.87
N GLY A 4 27.15 -9.89 -12.73
CA GLY A 4 26.52 -9.92 -11.42
C GLY A 4 25.82 -8.59 -11.16
N VAL A 5 24.56 -8.64 -10.75
CA VAL A 5 23.86 -7.45 -10.22
C VAL A 5 24.69 -6.90 -9.06
N PRO A 6 25.07 -5.61 -9.07
CA PRO A 6 25.79 -5.04 -7.94
C PRO A 6 24.99 -5.25 -6.65
N GLU A 7 25.63 -5.79 -5.60
CA GLU A 7 25.02 -5.97 -4.27
C GLU A 7 24.30 -4.70 -3.77
N SER A 8 24.82 -3.51 -4.12
CA SER A 8 24.20 -2.22 -3.80
C SER A 8 22.83 -1.96 -4.43
N ARG A 9 22.39 -2.78 -5.39
CA ARG A 9 21.05 -2.72 -5.99
C ARG A 9 20.05 -3.68 -5.34
N ILE A 10 20.48 -4.49 -4.37
CA ILE A 10 19.64 -5.45 -3.67
C ILE A 10 19.43 -4.94 -2.24
N TYR A 11 18.17 -4.73 -1.89
CA TYR A 11 17.78 -4.41 -0.52
C TYR A 11 16.96 -5.57 0.06
N VAL A 12 17.31 -6.01 1.28
CA VAL A 12 16.57 -7.02 2.03
C VAL A 12 16.13 -6.41 3.35
N GLY A 13 14.86 -6.58 3.69
CA GLY A 13 14.29 -6.03 4.91
C GLY A 13 12.98 -6.71 5.29
N ASN A 14 12.32 -6.17 6.31
CA ASN A 14 11.03 -6.65 6.78
C ASN A 14 9.99 -5.53 6.63
N ALA A 15 8.90 -5.83 5.94
CA ALA A 15 7.87 -4.83 5.64
C ALA A 15 7.27 -4.16 6.90
N GLY A 16 7.06 -4.90 7.99
CA GLY A 16 6.56 -4.35 9.24
C GLY A 16 7.57 -3.41 9.91
N VAL A 17 8.87 -3.72 9.83
CA VAL A 17 9.94 -2.89 10.39
C VAL A 17 10.18 -1.65 9.52
N ASP A 18 10.38 -1.84 8.21
CA ASP A 18 10.77 -0.78 7.29
C ASP A 18 9.63 0.19 6.98
N GLY A 19 8.38 -0.27 7.06
CA GLY A 19 7.20 0.55 6.88
C GLY A 19 6.77 1.30 8.13
N ALA A 20 7.17 0.88 9.33
CA ALA A 20 6.65 1.43 10.59
C ALA A 20 6.88 2.95 10.72
N GLY A 21 8.04 3.45 10.27
CA GLY A 21 8.36 4.88 10.29
C GLY A 21 7.54 5.73 9.30
N ASP A 22 6.97 5.10 8.27
CA ASP A 22 6.30 5.77 7.15
C ASP A 22 4.83 5.34 7.04
N ALA A 23 4.15 5.12 8.17
CA ALA A 23 2.73 4.69 8.19
C ALA A 23 2.44 3.44 7.31
N GLY A 24 3.41 2.53 7.22
CA GLY A 24 3.38 1.30 6.43
C GLY A 24 3.98 1.38 5.03
N TRP A 25 4.40 2.55 4.55
CA TRP A 25 4.93 2.71 3.19
C TRP A 25 6.37 2.16 3.05
N LEU A 26 6.55 1.20 2.15
CA LEU A 26 7.81 0.47 1.93
C LEU A 26 8.67 1.07 0.82
N LEU A 27 8.03 1.46 -0.28
CA LEU A 27 8.68 1.81 -1.55
C LEU A 27 7.87 2.90 -2.24
N GLY A 28 8.55 3.83 -2.90
CA GLY A 28 7.95 4.94 -3.65
C GLY A 28 8.87 6.16 -3.71
N HIS A 29 8.41 7.23 -4.35
CA HIS A 29 9.20 8.44 -4.62
C HIS A 29 9.76 9.09 -3.35
N PHE A 30 9.12 8.87 -2.21
CA PHE A 30 9.53 9.40 -0.91
C PHE A 30 10.80 8.75 -0.34
N LYS A 31 11.28 7.62 -0.88
CA LYS A 31 12.58 7.06 -0.47
C LYS A 31 13.73 7.88 -1.07
N PRO A 32 14.92 7.92 -0.45
CA PRO A 32 16.05 8.71 -0.97
C PRO A 32 16.52 8.24 -2.35
N PRO A 33 16.94 9.14 -3.26
CA PRO A 33 17.58 8.74 -4.51
C PRO A 33 18.78 7.83 -4.25
N GLY A 34 18.86 6.72 -5.00
CA GLY A 34 19.90 5.69 -4.83
C GLY A 34 19.52 4.56 -3.88
N ASP A 35 18.45 4.69 -3.08
CA ASP A 35 17.82 3.55 -2.40
C ASP A 35 17.08 2.70 -3.46
N PRO A 36 17.27 1.37 -3.52
CA PRO A 36 16.51 0.50 -4.44
C PRO A 36 14.99 0.55 -4.27
N ARG A 37 14.49 1.11 -3.15
CA ARG A 37 13.07 1.34 -2.86
C ARG A 37 12.58 2.74 -3.28
N HIS A 38 13.43 3.56 -3.89
CA HIS A 38 12.99 4.77 -4.57
C HIS A 38 12.38 4.42 -5.92
N SER A 39 11.18 4.93 -6.20
CA SER A 39 10.41 4.58 -7.39
C SER A 39 9.49 5.74 -7.80
N GLU A 40 9.49 6.11 -9.07
CA GLU A 40 8.52 7.06 -9.65
C GLU A 40 7.30 6.31 -10.26
N ASP A 41 7.39 4.99 -10.41
CA ASP A 41 6.37 4.18 -11.06
C ASP A 41 5.28 3.74 -10.09
N VAL A 42 5.68 3.14 -8.96
CA VAL A 42 4.77 2.56 -7.97
C VAL A 42 5.12 2.98 -6.55
N GLU A 43 4.10 3.04 -5.70
CA GLU A 43 4.20 3.11 -4.25
C GLU A 43 3.68 1.79 -3.67
N ILE A 44 4.35 1.23 -2.67
CA ILE A 44 3.92 0.00 -1.99
C ILE A 44 3.81 0.24 -0.49
N LYS A 45 2.69 -0.19 0.09
CA LYS A 45 2.42 -0.13 1.53
C LYS A 45 2.07 -1.50 2.09
N TRP A 46 2.62 -1.80 3.26
CA TRP A 46 2.24 -2.89 4.13
C TRP A 46 1.35 -2.36 5.26
N GLY A 47 0.07 -2.75 5.24
CA GLY A 47 -0.91 -2.37 6.26
C GLY A 47 -1.14 -3.52 7.24
N VAL A 48 -1.03 -3.25 8.54
CA VAL A 48 -1.42 -4.17 9.61
C VAL A 48 -2.48 -3.47 10.46
N HIS A 49 -3.63 -4.10 10.60
CA HIS A 49 -4.83 -3.50 11.19
C HIS A 49 -5.42 -4.42 12.26
N PRO A 50 -5.64 -3.96 13.50
CA PRO A 50 -6.36 -4.73 14.50
C PRO A 50 -7.86 -4.87 14.18
N PRO A 51 -8.59 -5.81 14.80
CA PRO A 51 -10.03 -5.92 14.63
C PRO A 51 -10.74 -4.62 14.98
N GLY A 52 -11.68 -4.19 14.12
CA GLY A 52 -12.44 -2.95 14.31
C GLY A 52 -11.71 -1.67 13.88
N ASP A 53 -10.43 -1.77 13.48
CA ASP A 53 -9.70 -0.62 12.94
C ASP A 53 -10.38 -0.11 11.67
N ARG A 54 -10.35 1.20 11.48
CA ARG A 54 -10.94 1.85 10.31
C ARG A 54 -10.30 3.18 10.04
N ARG A 55 -10.30 3.58 8.77
CA ARG A 55 -10.00 4.95 8.41
C ARG A 55 -11.25 5.81 8.56
N ALA A 56 -11.18 6.80 9.45
CA ALA A 56 -12.29 7.74 9.65
C ALA A 56 -12.48 8.67 8.44
N ALA A 57 -11.38 9.14 7.84
CA ALA A 57 -11.40 10.05 6.71
C ALA A 57 -11.42 9.30 5.37
N TRP A 58 -12.30 9.71 4.46
CA TRP A 58 -12.27 9.27 3.08
C TRP A 58 -11.03 9.81 2.36
N ALA A 59 -10.37 8.99 1.55
CA ALA A 59 -9.51 9.50 0.49
C ALA A 59 -10.39 10.04 -0.61
N VAL A 60 -10.17 11.30 -1.00
CA VAL A 60 -11.01 12.01 -1.96
C VAL A 60 -10.15 12.50 -3.12
N GLY A 61 -10.63 12.33 -4.35
CA GLY A 61 -9.96 12.89 -5.54
C GLY A 61 -8.55 12.32 -5.78
N GLU A 62 -8.31 11.05 -5.44
CA GLU A 62 -7.02 10.40 -5.66
C GLU A 62 -6.65 10.42 -7.16
N THR A 63 -5.44 10.86 -7.47
CA THR A 63 -4.95 11.00 -8.85
C THR A 63 -4.24 9.75 -9.35
N ARG A 64 -4.02 8.78 -8.45
CA ARG A 64 -3.40 7.48 -8.69
C ARG A 64 -4.45 6.38 -8.86
N THR A 65 -4.07 5.32 -9.56
CA THR A 65 -4.77 4.02 -9.49
C THR A 65 -4.21 3.26 -8.30
N ALA A 66 -5.03 2.43 -7.66
CA ALA A 66 -4.62 1.62 -6.52
C ALA A 66 -5.11 0.18 -6.63
N LEU A 67 -4.31 -0.74 -6.11
CA LEU A 67 -4.59 -2.14 -5.87
C LEU A 67 -4.42 -2.39 -4.37
N LEU A 68 -5.35 -3.12 -3.76
CA LEU A 68 -5.18 -3.68 -2.43
C LEU A 68 -5.39 -5.19 -2.49
N VAL A 69 -4.43 -5.95 -1.95
CA VAL A 69 -4.46 -7.41 -1.83
C VAL A 69 -4.52 -7.78 -0.35
N LEU A 70 -5.43 -8.70 0.01
CA LEU A 70 -5.49 -9.29 1.33
C LEU A 70 -4.43 -10.38 1.47
N ILE A 71 -3.50 -10.21 2.40
CA ILE A 71 -2.51 -11.23 2.74
C ILE A 71 -3.07 -12.19 3.80
N SER A 72 -3.75 -11.64 4.81
CA SER A 72 -4.44 -12.40 5.84
C SER A 72 -5.51 -11.57 6.53
N GLY A 73 -6.52 -12.23 7.09
CA GLY A 73 -7.58 -11.59 7.87
C GLY A 73 -8.88 -11.42 7.11
N ARG A 74 -9.58 -10.31 7.38
CA ARG A 74 -10.87 -9.98 6.78
C ARG A 74 -11.03 -8.47 6.73
N PHE A 75 -11.03 -7.91 5.53
CA PHE A 75 -10.88 -6.49 5.30
C PHE A 75 -11.93 -6.00 4.32
N VAL A 76 -12.48 -4.81 4.58
CA VAL A 76 -13.48 -4.20 3.70
C VAL A 76 -12.94 -2.89 3.18
N VAL A 77 -12.94 -2.74 1.86
CA VAL A 77 -12.72 -1.46 1.18
C VAL A 77 -14.09 -0.83 0.92
N GLU A 78 -14.26 0.38 1.42
CA GLU A 78 -15.51 1.13 1.34
C GLU A 78 -15.39 2.12 0.17
N PHE A 79 -16.30 2.07 -0.80
CA PHE A 79 -16.39 3.02 -1.90
C PHE A 79 -17.71 3.80 -1.81
N ARG A 80 -17.79 4.95 -2.49
CA ARG A 80 -19.05 5.69 -2.59
C ARG A 80 -20.08 4.85 -3.36
N GLY A 81 -20.98 4.19 -2.63
CA GLY A 81 -22.08 3.40 -3.18
C GLY A 81 -21.92 1.88 -3.10
N ARG A 82 -20.76 1.35 -2.68
CA ARG A 82 -20.61 -0.07 -2.38
C ARG A 82 -19.43 -0.37 -1.47
N ASP A 83 -19.55 -1.46 -0.73
CA ASP A 83 -18.46 -2.09 -0.01
C ASP A 83 -17.92 -3.28 -0.82
N VAL A 84 -16.63 -3.53 -0.68
CA VAL A 84 -15.97 -4.72 -1.21
C VAL A 84 -15.29 -5.44 -0.06
N LEU A 85 -15.83 -6.59 0.30
CA LEU A 85 -15.25 -7.50 1.28
C LEU A 85 -14.17 -8.34 0.63
N LEU A 86 -13.01 -8.42 1.29
CA LEU A 86 -11.93 -9.35 1.04
C LEU A 86 -11.87 -10.30 2.24
N ALA A 87 -11.99 -11.60 2.02
CA ALA A 87 -12.12 -12.60 3.09
C ALA A 87 -11.24 -13.84 2.90
N GLU A 88 -10.75 -14.08 1.68
CA GLU A 88 -9.83 -15.17 1.37
C GLU A 88 -8.44 -14.61 1.04
N GLN A 89 -7.39 -15.35 1.42
CA GLN A 89 -6.02 -14.93 1.12
C GLN A 89 -5.84 -14.77 -0.39
N GLY A 90 -5.32 -13.62 -0.81
CA GLY A 90 -5.15 -13.28 -2.22
C GLY A 90 -6.33 -12.51 -2.83
N ASP A 91 -7.47 -12.38 -2.12
CA ASP A 91 -8.54 -11.49 -2.53
C ASP A 91 -8.00 -10.07 -2.76
N TYR A 92 -8.46 -9.42 -3.83
CA TYR A 92 -7.95 -8.11 -4.18
C TYR A 92 -9.02 -7.22 -4.81
N VAL A 93 -8.78 -5.92 -4.74
CA VAL A 93 -9.57 -4.91 -5.42
C VAL A 93 -8.68 -3.85 -6.04
N VAL A 94 -9.02 -3.44 -7.26
CA VAL A 94 -8.36 -2.34 -7.98
C VAL A 94 -9.37 -1.23 -8.19
N TRP A 95 -8.96 0.02 -7.96
CA TRP A 95 -9.77 1.19 -8.26
C TRP A 95 -8.95 2.28 -8.94
N GLY A 96 -9.60 2.94 -9.89
CA GLY A 96 -8.99 3.97 -10.72
C GLY A 96 -8.96 5.35 -10.06
N LYS A 97 -8.40 6.29 -10.81
CA LYS A 97 -8.32 7.72 -10.45
C LYS A 97 -9.71 8.29 -10.17
N GLY A 98 -9.79 9.18 -9.18
CA GLY A 98 -11.02 9.87 -8.77
C GLY A 98 -11.98 9.01 -7.95
N VAL A 99 -11.66 7.73 -7.70
CA VAL A 99 -12.50 6.87 -6.87
C VAL A 99 -12.21 7.11 -5.38
N ASP A 100 -13.16 7.78 -4.75
CA ASP A 100 -13.21 7.97 -3.31
C ASP A 100 -13.31 6.63 -2.57
N HIS A 101 -12.48 6.45 -1.54
CA HIS A 101 -12.47 5.22 -0.76
C HIS A 101 -12.12 5.43 0.72
N SER A 102 -12.58 4.50 1.54
CA SER A 102 -12.15 4.28 2.92
C SER A 102 -11.96 2.78 3.17
N TRP A 103 -11.74 2.37 4.41
CA TRP A 103 -11.60 0.96 4.77
C TRP A 103 -11.91 0.70 6.24
N ARG A 104 -12.21 -0.57 6.52
CA ARG A 104 -12.29 -1.13 7.87
C ARG A 104 -11.77 -2.58 7.91
N ALA A 105 -11.25 -2.98 9.06
CA ALA A 105 -10.81 -4.34 9.35
C ALA A 105 -11.87 -5.06 10.20
N GLU A 106 -12.54 -6.08 9.66
CA GLU A 106 -13.52 -6.88 10.42
C GLU A 106 -12.83 -7.91 11.33
N ALA A 107 -11.58 -8.28 10.99
CA ALA A 107 -10.68 -9.08 11.82
C ALA A 107 -9.27 -8.49 11.77
N ALA A 108 -8.36 -8.98 12.60
CA ALA A 108 -6.95 -8.65 12.50
C ALA A 108 -6.46 -8.98 11.08
N SER A 109 -5.98 -7.97 10.36
CA SER A 109 -5.75 -8.08 8.92
C SER A 109 -4.39 -7.53 8.52
N THR A 110 -3.77 -8.21 7.56
CA THR A 110 -2.58 -7.74 6.85
C THR A 110 -2.92 -7.56 5.38
N VAL A 111 -2.64 -6.38 4.84
CA VAL A 111 -2.94 -6.02 3.46
C VAL A 111 -1.71 -5.42 2.78
N LEU A 112 -1.57 -5.66 1.48
CA LEU A 112 -0.59 -5.01 0.62
C LEU A 112 -1.32 -4.03 -0.29
N THR A 113 -0.92 -2.77 -0.28
CA THR A 113 -1.45 -1.76 -1.20
C THR A 113 -0.37 -1.33 -2.17
N VAL A 114 -0.71 -1.28 -3.45
CA VAL A 114 0.12 -0.74 -4.52
C VAL A 114 -0.62 0.46 -5.12
N ARG A 115 0.06 1.59 -5.32
CA ARG A 115 -0.48 2.75 -6.04
C ARG A 115 0.43 3.17 -7.18
N TRP A 116 -0.14 3.69 -8.26
CA TRP A 116 0.63 4.23 -9.38
C TRP A 116 -0.09 5.40 -10.08
N PRO A 117 0.65 6.40 -10.60
CA PRO A 117 2.11 6.54 -10.50
C PRO A 117 2.58 6.91 -9.07
N SER A 118 3.87 6.78 -8.78
CA SER A 118 4.44 7.36 -7.55
C SER A 118 4.88 8.79 -7.82
N VAL A 119 4.22 9.75 -7.16
CA VAL A 119 4.50 11.17 -7.42
C VAL A 119 5.05 11.87 -6.17
N PRO A 120 5.92 12.87 -6.34
CA PRO A 120 6.43 13.67 -5.23
C PRO A 120 5.30 14.39 -4.47
N GLY A 121 5.58 14.78 -3.23
CA GLY A 121 4.65 15.58 -2.43
C GLY A 121 3.58 14.76 -1.71
N TYR A 122 3.76 13.45 -1.58
CA TYR A 122 2.95 12.66 -0.65
C TYR A 122 3.17 13.18 0.77
N LYS A 123 2.14 13.81 1.35
CA LYS A 123 2.08 14.06 2.78
C LYS A 123 1.55 12.79 3.42
N LEU A 124 2.40 12.13 4.21
CA LEU A 124 1.91 11.25 5.27
C LEU A 124 0.98 12.14 6.11
N GLY A 125 -0.31 11.79 6.12
CA GLY A 125 -1.33 12.52 6.88
C GLY A 125 -1.01 12.54 8.37
#